data_AF-A0A933BBV0-F1
#
_entry.id   AF-A0A933BBV0-F1
#
_cell.length_a   1.000
_cell.length_b   1.000
_cell.length_c   1.000
_cell.angle_alpha   90.00
_cell.angle_beta   90.00
_cell.angle_gamma   90.00
#
_symmetry.space_group_name_H-M   'P 1'
#
loop_
_entity.id
_entity.type
_entity.pdbx_description
1 polymer ?
#
loop_
_entity_poly.entity_id
_entity_poly.type
_entity_poly.pdbx_seq_one_letter_code
_entity_poly.pdbx_strand_id
1 'polypeptide(L)'
;MNMKMTLGAVMALGLPLNQAWADIEEFKHEALLEVSQSQQREALVLEQTASTREEAYQLGKDIMDVHGNRVRLEQYLLWGTPGGLAANQYKHLVLNTRPDLGNQVTQGYNLYTFNQDLPSDPAAVAKSFGVGVGAPPQYYLTTHELKATGADSDVLLVKSDGGMLVQQTVNNVPVYYNLFATNRTTVNGKDKMLFERVGINSIFEGTYRLSFPGINGALGAAWYDTSGDKIPQAAELNVLYLPASVTNVTYTGTLHDLKKITFRDGTWLARERFIIDDQGKLQTPSSLVSNVEQTGLSNLYRETIVTASEFKSNIDIVWQPAFVWGTETPAANGPVD
;
A
#
# COMPACT_ATOMS: atom_id res chain seq x y z
N MET A 1 17.71 19.52 9.74
CA MET A 1 17.56 20.98 9.54
C MET A 1 18.84 21.63 10.05
N ASN A 2 19.73 22.08 9.16
CA ASN A 2 21.07 22.54 9.52
C ASN A 2 21.01 24.00 9.99
N MET A 3 20.75 24.20 11.28
CA MET A 3 20.65 25.53 11.87
C MET A 3 22.05 26.02 12.23
N LYS A 4 22.80 26.54 11.25
CA LYS A 4 23.97 27.38 11.51
C LYS A 4 23.46 28.75 11.98
N MET A 5 23.07 28.87 13.25
CA MET A 5 23.04 30.18 13.89
C MET A 5 24.48 30.68 13.98
N THR A 6 24.81 31.70 13.22
CA THR A 6 26.09 32.39 13.34
C THR A 6 26.15 33.11 14.68
N LEU A 7 27.31 33.04 15.35
CA LEU A 7 27.59 33.67 16.65
C LEU A 7 27.22 35.18 16.70
N GLY A 8 27.14 35.83 15.54
CA GLY A 8 26.70 37.21 15.39
C GLY A 8 25.22 37.48 15.72
N ALA A 9 24.32 36.49 15.56
CA ALA A 9 22.89 36.68 15.87
C ALA A 9 22.60 36.66 17.38
N VAL A 10 23.41 35.91 18.16
CA VAL A 10 23.25 35.80 19.61
C VAL A 10 23.70 37.09 20.33
N MET A 11 24.72 37.78 19.80
CA MET A 11 25.19 39.04 20.38
C MET A 11 24.26 40.23 20.13
N ALA A 12 23.38 40.18 19.11
CA ALA A 12 22.46 41.26 18.79
C ALA A 12 21.23 41.36 19.74
N LEU A 13 20.98 40.33 20.55
CA LEU A 13 19.81 40.25 21.44
C LEU A 13 20.11 40.64 22.90
N GLY A 14 21.34 41.05 23.21
CA GLY A 14 21.70 41.56 24.55
C GLY A 14 21.57 40.54 25.70
N LEU A 15 21.33 39.26 25.39
CA LEU A 15 21.26 38.20 26.38
C LEU A 15 22.69 37.80 26.78
N PRO A 16 23.00 37.68 28.08
CA PRO A 16 24.31 37.21 28.52
C PRO A 16 24.56 35.81 27.94
N LEU A 17 25.74 35.59 27.34
CA LEU A 17 26.08 34.36 26.62
C LEU A 17 25.72 33.09 27.41
N ASN A 18 25.89 33.11 28.72
CA ASN A 18 25.60 31.98 29.60
C ASN A 18 24.10 31.59 29.64
N GLN A 19 23.19 32.55 29.48
CA GLN A 19 21.75 32.32 29.43
C GLN A 19 21.36 31.67 28.09
N ALA A 20 21.89 32.18 26.97
CA ALA A 20 21.62 31.62 25.65
C ALA A 20 22.13 30.18 25.48
N TRP A 21 23.25 29.83 26.12
CA TRP A 21 23.74 28.45 26.15
C TRP A 21 22.88 27.53 27.01
N ALA A 22 22.37 28.03 28.14
CA ALA A 22 21.46 27.28 29.00
C ALA A 22 20.14 26.98 28.27
N ASP A 23 19.57 27.98 27.59
CA ASP A 23 18.31 27.83 26.84
C ASP A 23 18.46 26.85 25.65
N ILE A 24 19.63 26.81 25.00
CA ILE A 24 19.91 25.85 23.91
C ILE A 24 20.03 24.42 24.44
N GLU A 25 20.67 24.22 25.58
CA GLU A 25 20.80 22.89 26.20
C GLU A 25 19.46 22.41 26.77
N GLU A 26 18.66 23.31 27.34
CA GLU A 26 17.29 23.02 27.77
C GLU A 26 16.40 22.61 26.59
N PHE A 27 16.44 23.36 25.48
CA PHE A 27 15.69 23.02 24.26
C PHE A 27 16.13 21.68 23.66
N LYS A 28 17.44 21.37 23.63
CA LYS A 28 17.92 20.06 23.19
C LYS A 28 17.43 18.94 24.09
N HIS A 29 17.44 19.16 25.41
CA HIS A 29 17.03 18.17 26.37
C HIS A 29 15.52 17.89 26.27
N GLU A 30 14.72 18.94 26.09
CA GLU A 30 13.27 18.86 25.90
C GLU A 30 12.91 18.18 24.56
N ALA A 31 13.62 18.51 23.47
CA ALA A 31 13.44 17.85 22.17
C ALA A 31 13.83 16.36 22.20
N LEU A 32 14.89 16.00 22.94
CA LEU A 32 15.28 14.60 23.16
C LEU A 32 14.26 13.85 24.01
N LEU A 33 13.65 14.53 25.00
CA LEU A 33 12.56 14.01 25.81
C LEU A 33 11.29 13.80 24.97
N GLU A 34 10.96 14.72 24.06
CA GLU A 34 9.79 14.60 23.20
C GLU A 34 9.95 13.46 22.17
N VAL A 35 11.14 13.30 21.59
CA VAL A 35 11.47 12.17 20.69
C VAL A 35 11.46 10.84 21.47
N SER A 36 12.02 10.82 22.68
CA SER A 36 11.96 9.67 23.58
C SER A 36 10.51 9.29 23.94
N GLN A 37 9.67 10.29 24.25
CA GLN A 37 8.27 10.09 24.56
C GLN A 37 7.44 9.69 23.33
N SER A 38 7.80 10.15 22.12
CA SER A 38 7.14 9.70 20.88
C SER A 38 7.49 8.25 20.57
N GLN A 39 8.75 7.86 20.73
CA GLN A 39 9.21 6.47 20.59
C GLN A 39 8.58 5.56 21.66
N GLN A 40 8.43 6.06 22.89
CA GLN A 40 7.72 5.33 23.95
C GLN A 40 6.23 5.23 23.67
N ARG A 41 5.56 6.23 23.08
CA ARG A 41 4.16 6.13 22.66
C ARG A 41 3.97 5.16 21.48
N GLU A 42 4.86 5.16 20.50
CA GLU A 42 4.84 4.17 19.42
C GLU A 42 5.10 2.75 19.95
N ALA A 43 6.04 2.60 20.89
CA ALA A 43 6.27 1.34 21.60
C ALA A 43 5.05 0.92 22.43
N LEU A 44 4.36 1.86 23.09
CA LEU A 44 3.15 1.60 23.86
C LEU A 44 1.96 1.23 22.96
N VAL A 45 1.85 1.82 21.77
CA VAL A 45 0.86 1.42 20.76
C VAL A 45 1.20 0.01 20.25
N LEU A 46 2.47 -0.31 20.01
CA LEU A 46 2.92 -1.66 19.66
C LEU A 46 2.68 -2.69 20.78
N GLU A 47 2.79 -2.26 22.04
CA GLU A 47 2.58 -3.09 23.24
C GLU A 47 1.09 -3.26 23.59
N GLN A 48 0.26 -2.24 23.40
CA GLN A 48 -1.20 -2.36 23.48
C GLN A 48 -1.76 -3.19 22.32
N THR A 49 -1.14 -3.12 21.14
CA THR A 49 -1.40 -4.07 20.04
C THR A 49 -0.87 -5.47 20.40
N ALA A 50 0.11 -5.57 21.32
CA ALA A 50 0.64 -6.85 21.80
C ALA A 50 -0.28 -7.59 22.77
N SER A 51 -1.15 -6.92 23.53
CA SER A 51 -2.19 -7.64 24.28
C SER A 51 -3.30 -8.15 23.36
N THR A 52 -3.49 -7.54 22.18
CA THR A 52 -4.32 -8.09 21.09
C THR A 52 -3.56 -9.10 20.21
N ARG A 53 -2.22 -9.22 20.35
CA ARG A 53 -1.39 -10.20 19.62
C ARG A 53 -1.66 -11.64 20.05
N GLU A 54 -2.10 -11.89 21.29
CA GLU A 54 -2.26 -13.26 21.79
C GLU A 54 -3.38 -14.03 21.07
N GLU A 55 -4.39 -13.35 20.50
CA GLU A 55 -5.45 -13.97 19.70
C GLU A 55 -5.17 -13.93 18.17
N ALA A 56 -4.18 -13.14 17.73
CA ALA A 56 -3.84 -12.95 16.31
C ALA A 56 -2.48 -13.55 15.89
N TYR A 57 -1.86 -14.36 16.76
CA TYR A 57 -0.56 -14.98 16.50
C TYR A 57 -0.71 -16.24 15.63
N GLN A 58 -0.55 -16.14 14.30
CA GLN A 58 -0.24 -17.30 13.48
C GLN A 58 0.81 -17.00 12.41
N LEU A 59 1.86 -17.82 12.44
CA LEU A 59 2.82 -18.11 11.36
C LEU A 59 3.83 -17.01 11.01
N GLY A 60 4.83 -16.82 11.88
CA GLY A 60 6.15 -16.41 11.43
C GLY A 60 6.69 -17.48 10.46
N LYS A 61 6.58 -17.25 9.15
CA LYS A 61 7.09 -18.18 8.13
C LYS A 61 8.44 -17.68 7.64
N ASP A 62 9.37 -18.62 7.50
CA ASP A 62 10.60 -18.38 6.76
C ASP A 62 10.37 -18.77 5.30
N ILE A 63 10.55 -17.82 4.40
CA ILE A 63 10.47 -18.00 2.96
C ILE A 63 11.71 -17.41 2.30
N MET A 64 11.87 -17.63 1.00
CA MET A 64 12.90 -16.97 0.21
C MET A 64 12.28 -15.85 -0.63
N ASP A 65 12.95 -14.71 -0.73
CA ASP A 65 12.59 -13.67 -1.69
C ASP A 65 13.07 -14.02 -3.12
N VAL A 66 12.70 -13.19 -4.10
CA VAL A 66 13.09 -13.37 -5.50
C VAL A 66 14.61 -13.31 -5.73
N HIS A 67 15.36 -12.75 -4.80
CA HIS A 67 16.83 -12.68 -4.83
C HIS A 67 17.50 -13.84 -4.10
N GLY A 68 16.73 -14.75 -3.50
CA GLY A 68 17.24 -15.88 -2.74
C GLY A 68 17.74 -15.52 -1.35
N ASN A 69 17.31 -14.39 -0.76
CA ASN A 69 17.54 -14.13 0.66
C ASN A 69 16.40 -14.71 1.49
N ARG A 70 16.73 -15.18 2.69
CA ARG A 70 15.71 -15.61 3.65
C ARG A 70 14.94 -14.40 4.18
N VAL A 71 13.62 -14.51 4.18
CA VAL A 71 12.69 -13.55 4.76
C VAL A 71 11.88 -14.25 5.83
N ARG A 72 11.99 -13.74 7.06
CA ARG A 72 11.04 -14.03 8.13
C ARG A 72 9.84 -13.10 7.97
N LEU A 73 8.72 -13.67 7.58
CA LEU A 73 7.45 -12.98 7.33
C LEU A 73 6.54 -13.09 8.56
N GLU A 74 6.16 -11.94 9.12
CA GLU A 74 5.12 -11.84 10.15
C GLU A 74 3.96 -11.01 9.59
N GLN A 75 2.73 -11.50 9.75
CA GLN A 75 1.53 -10.84 9.22
C GLN A 75 0.45 -10.75 10.28
N TYR A 76 -0.29 -9.65 10.26
CA TYR A 76 -1.38 -9.37 11.20
C TYR A 76 -2.61 -8.92 10.44
N LEU A 77 -3.76 -9.47 10.85
CA LEU A 77 -5.07 -9.11 10.35
C LEU A 77 -5.84 -8.44 11.47
N LEU A 78 -6.11 -7.15 11.32
CA LEU A 78 -6.92 -6.39 12.27
C LEU A 78 -8.28 -6.16 11.66
N TRP A 79 -9.34 -6.56 12.37
CA TRP A 79 -10.71 -6.60 11.86
C TRP A 79 -11.65 -5.77 12.73
N GLY A 80 -12.21 -4.70 12.16
CA GLY A 80 -13.21 -3.86 12.78
C GLY A 80 -12.80 -3.33 14.17
N THR A 81 -13.81 -3.04 14.99
CA THR A 81 -13.63 -2.66 16.40
C THR A 81 -12.82 -3.68 17.22
N PRO A 82 -13.01 -5.02 17.07
CA PRO A 82 -12.19 -6.01 17.77
C PRO A 82 -10.68 -5.85 17.52
N GLY A 83 -10.29 -5.46 16.31
CA GLY A 83 -8.90 -5.18 15.95
C GLY A 83 -8.40 -3.77 16.28
N GLY A 84 -9.16 -2.98 17.04
CA GLY A 84 -8.82 -1.59 17.36
C GLY A 84 -8.98 -0.62 16.18
N LEU A 85 -9.78 -0.97 15.17
CA LEU A 85 -10.10 -0.12 14.02
C LEU A 85 -11.54 0.39 14.11
N ALA A 86 -11.98 1.22 13.14
CA ALA A 86 -13.41 1.50 12.99
C ALA A 86 -14.18 0.24 12.56
N ALA A 87 -15.47 0.16 12.88
CA ALA A 87 -16.30 -1.02 12.61
C ALA A 87 -16.33 -1.43 11.13
N ASN A 88 -16.14 -0.49 10.21
CA ASN A 88 -16.09 -0.70 8.77
C ASN A 88 -14.66 -0.83 8.20
N GLN A 89 -13.66 -1.13 9.03
CA GLN A 89 -12.25 -1.15 8.63
C GLN A 89 -11.56 -2.49 8.84
N TYR A 90 -10.69 -2.82 7.88
CA TYR A 90 -9.80 -3.98 7.92
C TYR A 90 -8.37 -3.55 7.60
N LYS A 91 -7.39 -4.02 8.37
CA LYS A 91 -5.97 -3.73 8.14
C LYS A 91 -5.17 -5.02 8.05
N HIS A 92 -4.42 -5.16 6.96
CA HIS A 92 -3.41 -6.20 6.77
C HIS A 92 -2.04 -5.58 6.95
N LEU A 93 -1.32 -5.94 8.01
CA LEU A 93 0.02 -5.48 8.33
C LEU A 93 1.01 -6.61 8.09
N VAL A 94 2.20 -6.29 7.57
CA VAL A 94 3.32 -7.23 7.44
C VAL A 94 4.60 -6.61 7.98
N LEU A 95 5.41 -7.47 8.57
CA LEU A 95 6.80 -7.21 8.94
C LEU A 95 7.67 -8.28 8.26
N ASN A 96 8.64 -7.85 7.47
CA ASN A 96 9.64 -8.72 6.85
C ASN A 96 10.99 -8.46 7.50
N THR A 97 11.58 -9.48 8.12
CA THR A 97 12.95 -9.43 8.61
C THR A 97 13.85 -10.25 7.72
N ARG A 98 14.98 -9.70 7.28
CA ARG A 98 15.98 -10.41 6.46
C ARG A 98 17.26 -10.65 7.25
N PRO A 99 17.48 -11.86 7.81
CA PRO A 99 18.68 -12.18 8.57
C PRO A 99 19.96 -12.01 7.75
N ASP A 100 19.91 -12.41 6.49
CA ASP A 100 21.06 -12.38 5.57
C ASP A 100 21.51 -10.96 5.22
N LEU A 101 20.65 -9.95 5.47
CA LEU A 101 20.93 -8.54 5.28
C LEU A 101 21.15 -7.79 6.60
N GLY A 102 21.64 -8.49 7.64
CA GLY A 102 21.93 -7.87 8.94
C GLY A 102 20.67 -7.55 9.75
N ASN A 103 19.64 -8.39 9.63
CA ASN A 103 18.33 -8.21 10.27
C ASN A 103 17.61 -6.92 9.86
N GLN A 104 17.75 -6.50 8.60
CA GLN A 104 16.96 -5.42 8.05
C GLN A 104 15.46 -5.74 8.17
N VAL A 105 14.70 -4.77 8.66
CA VAL A 105 13.25 -4.86 8.80
C VAL A 105 12.60 -3.93 7.79
N THR A 106 11.73 -4.47 6.95
CA THR A 106 10.78 -3.70 6.16
C THR A 106 9.37 -3.98 6.67
N GLN A 107 8.50 -3.00 6.57
CA GLN A 107 7.12 -3.13 7.03
C GLN A 107 6.16 -2.52 6.03
N GLY A 108 4.96 -3.06 5.94
CA GLY A 108 3.91 -2.46 5.15
C GLY A 108 2.53 -2.79 5.68
N TYR A 109 1.56 -1.94 5.39
CA TYR A 109 0.16 -2.29 5.60
C TYR A 109 -0.73 -1.89 4.43
N ASN A 110 -1.86 -2.57 4.33
CA ASN A 110 -3.04 -2.12 3.60
C ASN A 110 -4.18 -1.91 4.60
N LEU A 111 -4.72 -0.70 4.65
CA LEU A 111 -5.93 -0.36 5.40
C LEU A 111 -7.07 -0.15 4.40
N TYR A 112 -8.15 -0.88 4.61
CA TYR A 112 -9.33 -0.91 3.78
C TYR A 112 -10.50 -0.38 4.60
N THR A 113 -11.22 0.62 4.07
CA THR A 113 -12.45 1.12 4.68
C THR A 113 -13.61 0.81 3.75
N PHE A 114 -14.66 0.20 4.29
CA PHE A 114 -15.82 -0.24 3.54
C PHE A 114 -16.99 0.74 3.68
N ASN A 115 -17.98 0.58 2.79
CA ASN A 115 -19.22 1.36 2.77
C ASN A 115 -20.16 1.09 3.95
N GLN A 116 -19.92 0.04 4.72
CA GLN A 116 -20.74 -0.37 5.86
C GLN A 116 -19.88 -1.15 6.86
N ASP A 117 -20.40 -1.33 8.07
CA ASP A 117 -19.74 -2.08 9.13
C ASP A 117 -19.44 -3.52 8.71
N LEU A 118 -18.28 -4.01 9.12
CA LEU A 118 -17.84 -5.35 8.80
C LEU A 118 -18.64 -6.39 9.62
N PRO A 119 -19.03 -7.50 8.99
CA PRO A 119 -19.63 -8.62 9.70
C PRO A 119 -18.59 -9.28 10.61
N SER A 120 -19.05 -10.07 11.57
CA SER A 120 -18.17 -10.88 12.41
C SER A 120 -17.42 -11.95 11.61
N ASP A 121 -18.04 -12.47 10.53
CA ASP A 121 -17.43 -13.44 9.62
C ASP A 121 -16.76 -12.74 8.42
N PRO A 122 -15.42 -12.74 8.32
CA PRO A 122 -14.70 -12.08 7.23
C PRO A 122 -14.94 -12.71 5.86
N ALA A 123 -15.42 -13.96 5.78
CA ALA A 123 -15.67 -14.65 4.51
C ALA A 123 -16.70 -13.92 3.63
N ALA A 124 -17.66 -13.21 4.24
CA ALA A 124 -18.65 -12.41 3.52
C ALA A 124 -18.03 -11.21 2.77
N VAL A 125 -16.91 -10.69 3.27
CA VAL A 125 -16.22 -9.53 2.71
C VAL A 125 -15.08 -9.93 1.78
N ALA A 126 -14.50 -11.13 1.94
CA ALA A 126 -13.40 -11.64 1.11
C ALA A 126 -13.68 -11.53 -0.40
N LYS A 127 -14.95 -11.76 -0.81
CA LYS A 127 -15.41 -11.64 -2.20
C LYS A 127 -15.37 -10.21 -2.75
N SER A 128 -15.22 -9.22 -1.88
CA SER A 128 -15.30 -7.79 -2.18
C SER A 128 -13.95 -7.14 -2.45
N PHE A 129 -12.83 -7.84 -2.19
CA PHE A 129 -11.49 -7.36 -2.54
C PHE A 129 -11.16 -7.48 -4.03
N GLY A 130 -12.08 -8.03 -4.83
CA GLY A 130 -11.89 -8.28 -6.25
C GLY A 130 -12.96 -7.67 -7.14
N VAL A 131 -12.94 -8.10 -8.39
CA VAL A 131 -13.98 -7.78 -9.38
C VAL A 131 -15.21 -8.63 -9.06
N GLY A 132 -16.35 -7.97 -8.78
CA GLY A 132 -17.62 -8.67 -8.55
C GLY A 132 -18.24 -9.10 -9.87
N VAL A 133 -18.70 -10.35 -9.99
CA VAL A 133 -19.38 -10.87 -11.18
C VAL A 133 -20.81 -11.24 -10.82
N GLY A 134 -21.80 -10.78 -11.60
CA GLY A 134 -23.21 -11.10 -11.38
C GLY A 134 -23.93 -10.08 -10.51
N ALA A 135 -24.19 -10.41 -9.25
CA ALA A 135 -24.86 -9.48 -8.33
C ALA A 135 -23.89 -8.38 -7.85
N PRO A 136 -24.38 -7.16 -7.58
CA PRO A 136 -23.55 -6.11 -7.01
C PRO A 136 -23.01 -6.57 -5.64
N PRO A 137 -21.69 -6.48 -5.37
CA PRO A 137 -21.15 -6.78 -4.06
C PRO A 137 -21.74 -5.86 -2.99
N GLN A 138 -22.10 -6.45 -1.86
CA GLN A 138 -22.67 -5.73 -0.73
C GLN A 138 -21.65 -4.80 -0.06
N TYR A 139 -20.39 -5.26 -0.01
CA TYR A 139 -19.26 -4.51 0.51
C TYR A 139 -18.42 -3.97 -0.65
N TYR A 140 -18.01 -2.72 -0.55
CA TYR A 140 -17.05 -2.11 -1.46
C TYR A 140 -16.22 -1.06 -0.72
N LEU A 141 -15.05 -0.74 -1.27
CA LEU A 141 -14.10 0.12 -0.58
C LEU A 141 -14.47 1.59 -0.82
N THR A 142 -14.60 2.35 0.25
CA THR A 142 -14.76 3.80 0.23
C THR A 142 -13.41 4.52 0.37
N THR A 143 -12.46 3.91 1.08
CA THR A 143 -11.06 4.35 1.10
C THR A 143 -10.12 3.16 1.12
N HIS A 144 -8.90 3.38 0.60
CA HIS A 144 -7.80 2.43 0.67
C HIS A 144 -6.51 3.18 0.97
N GLU A 145 -5.70 2.64 1.86
CA GLU A 145 -4.38 3.17 2.18
C GLU A 145 -3.36 2.04 2.18
N LEU A 146 -2.30 2.21 1.39
CA LEU A 146 -1.12 1.36 1.41
C LEU A 146 0.06 2.19 1.93
N LYS A 147 0.72 1.70 2.97
CA LYS A 147 2.00 2.25 3.43
C LYS A 147 3.06 1.16 3.38
N ALA A 148 4.24 1.50 2.90
CA ALA A 148 5.41 0.64 2.87
C ALA A 148 6.60 1.45 3.42
N THR A 149 7.37 0.87 4.33
CA THR A 149 8.52 1.50 4.97
C THR A 149 9.74 0.58 4.84
N GLY A 150 10.83 1.11 4.29
CA GLY A 150 12.11 0.42 4.14
C GLY A 150 12.96 0.46 5.40
N ALA A 151 14.07 -0.28 5.39
CA ALA A 151 15.00 -0.34 6.52
C ALA A 151 15.62 1.02 6.86
N ASP A 152 15.82 1.89 5.86
CA ASP A 152 16.39 3.24 6.05
C ASP A 152 15.36 4.32 6.33
N SER A 153 14.16 3.92 6.77
CA SER A 153 13.01 4.79 7.05
C SER A 153 12.44 5.51 5.82
N ASP A 154 12.77 5.03 4.62
CA ASP A 154 12.10 5.47 3.39
C ASP A 154 10.65 5.00 3.39
N VAL A 155 9.73 5.86 2.98
CA VAL A 155 8.28 5.63 3.04
C VAL A 155 7.65 5.84 1.67
N LEU A 156 6.91 4.83 1.22
CA LEU A 156 5.87 4.99 0.20
C LEU A 156 4.51 4.99 0.91
N LEU A 157 3.67 5.98 0.61
CA LEU A 157 2.27 5.99 1.00
C LEU A 157 1.41 6.24 -0.23
N VAL A 158 0.45 5.37 -0.46
CA VAL A 158 -0.59 5.49 -1.50
C VAL A 158 -1.93 5.53 -0.80
N LYS A 159 -2.72 6.56 -1.08
CA LYS A 159 -4.05 6.75 -0.50
C LYS A 159 -5.07 6.96 -1.59
N SER A 160 -6.20 6.29 -1.48
CA SER A 160 -7.32 6.39 -2.40
C SER A 160 -8.59 6.70 -1.62
N ASP A 161 -9.30 7.75 -1.99
CA ASP A 161 -10.50 8.22 -1.30
C ASP A 161 -11.70 8.34 -2.26
N GLY A 162 -12.91 8.40 -1.69
CA GLY A 162 -14.16 8.54 -2.45
C GLY A 162 -14.45 7.32 -3.33
N GLY A 163 -14.21 6.14 -2.76
CA GLY A 163 -14.45 4.85 -3.40
C GLY A 163 -15.93 4.58 -3.64
N MET A 164 -16.24 4.05 -4.82
CA MET A 164 -17.59 3.71 -5.27
C MET A 164 -17.57 2.50 -6.19
N LEU A 165 -18.72 1.84 -6.27
CA LEU A 165 -18.92 0.70 -7.15
C LEU A 165 -19.41 1.15 -8.53
N VAL A 166 -18.75 0.69 -9.59
CA VAL A 166 -19.17 0.94 -10.98
C VAL A 166 -19.45 -0.37 -11.68
N GLN A 167 -20.63 -0.46 -12.29
CA GLN A 167 -21.04 -1.59 -13.10
C GLN A 167 -20.56 -1.43 -14.54
N GLN A 168 -20.09 -2.53 -15.11
CA GLN A 168 -19.80 -2.70 -16.51
C GLN A 168 -20.47 -4.00 -17.00
N THR A 169 -20.77 -4.10 -18.29
CA THR A 169 -21.24 -5.35 -18.89
C THR A 169 -20.11 -5.98 -19.71
N VAL A 170 -19.77 -7.24 -19.43
CA VAL A 170 -18.77 -8.03 -20.18
C VAL A 170 -19.44 -9.32 -20.64
N ASN A 171 -19.56 -9.53 -21.95
CA ASN A 171 -20.25 -10.70 -22.53
C ASN A 171 -21.68 -10.91 -21.97
N ASN A 172 -22.45 -9.82 -21.83
CA ASN A 172 -23.79 -9.80 -21.21
C ASN A 172 -23.83 -10.19 -19.72
N VAL A 173 -22.68 -10.22 -19.04
CA VAL A 173 -22.60 -10.45 -17.60
C VAL A 173 -22.23 -9.14 -16.91
N PRO A 174 -22.98 -8.68 -15.90
CA PRO A 174 -22.61 -7.52 -15.09
C PRO A 174 -21.34 -7.82 -14.28
N VAL A 175 -20.42 -6.87 -14.32
CA VAL A 175 -19.10 -6.90 -13.67
C VAL A 175 -18.91 -5.59 -12.92
N TYR A 176 -18.57 -5.65 -11.65
CA TYR A 176 -18.44 -4.50 -10.77
C TYR A 176 -16.99 -4.24 -10.39
N TYR A 177 -16.59 -2.98 -10.49
CA TYR A 177 -15.26 -2.49 -10.16
C TYR A 177 -15.34 -1.44 -9.05
N ASN A 178 -14.36 -1.46 -8.15
CA ASN A 178 -14.18 -0.36 -7.22
C ASN A 178 -13.37 0.76 -7.87
N LEU A 179 -13.94 1.95 -7.95
CA LEU A 179 -13.28 3.16 -8.44
C LEU A 179 -13.15 4.17 -7.32
N PHE A 180 -12.02 4.84 -7.24
CA PHE A 180 -11.77 5.92 -6.26
C PHE A 180 -11.80 7.28 -6.94
N ALA A 181 -12.44 8.25 -6.29
CA ALA A 181 -12.48 9.65 -6.69
C ALA A 181 -11.07 10.26 -6.71
N THR A 182 -10.25 9.93 -5.70
CA THR A 182 -8.88 10.41 -5.64
C THR A 182 -7.87 9.27 -5.50
N ASN A 183 -6.66 9.49 -6.01
CA ASN A 183 -5.50 8.64 -5.75
C ASN A 183 -4.28 9.52 -5.54
N ARG A 184 -3.74 9.50 -4.33
CA ARG A 184 -2.56 10.24 -3.91
C ARG A 184 -1.40 9.29 -3.68
N THR A 185 -0.22 9.67 -4.13
CA THR A 185 1.03 8.96 -3.83
C THR A 185 2.03 9.94 -3.26
N THR A 186 2.58 9.59 -2.11
CA THR A 186 3.64 10.34 -1.45
C THR A 186 4.87 9.48 -1.26
N VAL A 187 6.04 10.09 -1.45
CA VAL A 187 7.36 9.48 -1.29
C VAL A 187 8.09 10.31 -0.25
N ASN A 188 8.48 9.69 0.87
CA ASN A 188 9.11 10.38 2.00
C ASN A 188 8.33 11.63 2.45
N GLY A 189 7.00 11.51 2.54
CA GLY A 189 6.08 12.58 2.96
C GLY A 189 5.83 13.67 1.92
N LYS A 190 6.45 13.61 0.73
CA LYS A 190 6.24 14.57 -0.36
C LYS A 190 5.23 14.02 -1.34
N ASP A 191 4.25 14.84 -1.71
CA ASP A 191 3.32 14.51 -2.79
C ASP A 191 4.05 14.36 -4.12
N LYS A 192 3.78 13.26 -4.80
CA LYS A 192 4.33 12.98 -6.13
C LYS A 192 3.28 12.83 -7.19
N MET A 193 2.09 12.38 -6.78
CA MET A 193 0.98 12.14 -7.69
C MET A 193 -0.32 12.40 -6.95
N LEU A 194 -1.20 13.15 -7.58
CA LEU A 194 -2.58 13.31 -7.16
C LEU A 194 -3.45 13.24 -8.40
N PHE A 195 -4.28 12.20 -8.47
CA PHE A 195 -5.38 12.12 -9.42
C PHE A 195 -6.66 12.48 -8.69
N GLU A 196 -7.39 13.46 -9.19
CA GLU A 196 -8.75 13.75 -8.77
C GLU A 196 -9.70 13.58 -9.96
N ARG A 197 -10.77 12.82 -9.76
CA ARG A 197 -11.85 12.70 -10.74
C ARG A 197 -12.87 13.81 -10.48
N VAL A 198 -13.05 14.74 -11.41
CA VAL A 198 -14.10 15.75 -11.34
C VAL A 198 -15.31 15.27 -12.14
N GLY A 199 -16.45 15.04 -11.48
CA GLY A 199 -17.72 14.75 -12.16
C GLY A 199 -17.88 13.30 -12.61
N ILE A 200 -18.12 12.38 -11.67
CA ILE A 200 -18.59 11.04 -12.01
C ILE A 200 -20.10 11.13 -12.20
N ASN A 201 -20.54 11.50 -13.41
CA ASN A 201 -21.94 11.29 -13.79
C ASN A 201 -22.13 9.80 -14.06
N SER A 202 -22.93 9.17 -13.21
CA SER A 202 -23.07 7.73 -12.99
C SER A 202 -23.75 6.92 -14.12
N ILE A 203 -23.61 7.29 -15.40
CA ILE A 203 -24.58 6.86 -16.44
C ILE A 203 -23.99 6.19 -17.68
N PHE A 204 -22.71 5.82 -17.71
CA PHE A 204 -22.12 5.37 -18.96
C PHE A 204 -21.54 3.95 -18.86
N GLU A 205 -22.26 3.00 -19.46
CA GLU A 205 -22.03 1.54 -19.56
C GLU A 205 -20.79 1.15 -20.39
N GLY A 206 -19.66 1.85 -20.23
CA GLY A 206 -18.43 1.63 -20.99
C GLY A 206 -17.30 0.99 -20.18
N THR A 207 -16.43 0.22 -20.85
CA THR A 207 -15.19 -0.29 -20.24
C THR A 207 -14.19 0.85 -20.06
N TYR A 208 -14.02 1.35 -18.85
CA TYR A 208 -13.13 2.48 -18.59
C TYR A 208 -11.69 2.02 -18.42
N ARG A 209 -10.91 2.05 -19.50
CA ARG A 209 -9.45 1.92 -19.42
C ARG A 209 -8.82 3.29 -19.32
N LEU A 210 -8.17 3.56 -18.19
CA LEU A 210 -7.24 4.69 -18.07
C LEU A 210 -5.96 4.32 -18.83
N SER A 211 -5.99 4.51 -20.15
CA SER A 211 -4.78 4.41 -20.99
C SER A 211 -4.09 5.76 -21.00
N PHE A 212 -2.77 5.73 -20.78
CA PHE A 212 -1.88 6.82 -21.15
C PHE A 212 -1.26 6.43 -22.51
N PRO A 213 -1.95 6.63 -23.64
CA PRO A 213 -1.35 6.34 -24.94
C PRO A 213 -0.13 7.26 -25.12
N GLY A 214 0.93 6.71 -25.72
CA GLY A 214 2.27 7.30 -25.87
C GLY A 214 2.31 8.83 -25.85
N ILE A 215 3.07 9.35 -24.89
CA ILE A 215 3.26 10.78 -24.64
C ILE A 215 3.94 11.42 -25.85
N ASN A 216 3.11 11.93 -26.76
CA ASN A 216 3.46 12.98 -27.72
C ASN A 216 2.48 14.15 -27.50
N GLY A 217 2.72 14.93 -26.44
CA GLY A 217 2.33 16.33 -26.38
C GLY A 217 0.92 16.71 -25.89
N ALA A 218 -0.03 15.78 -25.74
CA ALA A 218 -1.34 16.09 -25.16
C ALA A 218 -1.71 15.08 -24.06
N LEU A 219 -1.45 15.46 -22.80
CA LEU A 219 -1.91 14.72 -21.61
C LEU A 219 -3.40 14.99 -21.39
N GLY A 220 -4.23 14.49 -22.30
CA GLY A 220 -5.64 14.21 -22.01
C GLY A 220 -5.75 12.73 -21.64
N ALA A 221 -6.24 12.42 -20.44
CA ALA A 221 -6.78 11.09 -20.18
C ALA A 221 -8.00 10.95 -21.09
N ALA A 222 -7.82 10.37 -22.28
CA ALA A 222 -8.92 10.08 -23.18
C ALA A 222 -9.59 8.81 -22.68
N TRP A 223 -10.83 8.95 -22.25
CA TRP A 223 -11.71 7.80 -22.07
C TRP A 223 -12.24 7.44 -23.45
N TYR A 224 -11.95 6.21 -23.85
CA TYR A 224 -12.52 5.60 -25.05
C TYR A 224 -13.65 4.70 -24.60
N ASP A 225 -14.77 4.75 -25.31
CA ASP A 225 -15.76 3.69 -25.18
C ASP A 225 -15.24 2.38 -25.82
N THR A 226 -16.05 1.34 -25.79
CA THR A 226 -15.73 0.05 -26.42
C THR A 226 -15.66 0.11 -27.95
N SER A 227 -16.13 1.20 -28.57
CA SER A 227 -16.06 1.42 -30.01
C SER A 227 -14.79 2.17 -30.45
N GLY A 228 -14.02 2.70 -29.50
CA GLY A 228 -12.82 3.48 -29.77
C GLY A 228 -13.11 4.97 -29.99
N ASP A 229 -14.34 5.40 -29.76
CA ASP A 229 -14.74 6.79 -29.87
C ASP A 229 -14.33 7.57 -28.61
N LYS A 230 -13.80 8.78 -28.82
CA LYS A 230 -13.50 9.71 -27.72
C LYS A 230 -14.81 10.17 -27.10
N ILE A 231 -15.02 9.88 -25.82
CA ILE A 231 -16.19 10.35 -25.09
C ILE A 231 -16.11 11.89 -24.96
N PRO A 232 -16.98 12.69 -25.59
CA PRO A 232 -16.79 14.14 -25.70
C PRO A 232 -16.97 14.97 -24.41
N GLN A 233 -17.31 14.35 -23.28
CA GLN A 233 -17.51 15.04 -21.99
C GLN A 233 -17.10 14.17 -20.81
N ALA A 234 -15.95 13.51 -20.91
CA ALA A 234 -15.39 12.86 -19.73
C ALA A 234 -15.00 13.92 -18.71
N ALA A 235 -15.65 13.90 -17.55
CA ALA A 235 -15.11 14.26 -16.24
C ALA A 235 -13.71 14.88 -16.33
N GLU A 236 -13.60 16.22 -16.29
CA GLU A 236 -12.29 16.89 -16.33
C GLU A 236 -11.44 16.31 -15.20
N LEU A 237 -10.42 15.52 -15.52
CA LEU A 237 -9.56 14.97 -14.50
C LEU A 237 -8.67 16.15 -14.05
N ASN A 238 -8.95 16.69 -12.85
CA ASN A 238 -8.04 17.64 -12.21
C ASN A 238 -6.83 16.84 -11.75
N VAL A 239 -5.88 16.67 -12.67
CA VAL A 239 -4.59 16.07 -12.34
C VAL A 239 -3.65 17.18 -11.92
N LEU A 240 -3.56 17.41 -10.61
CA LEU A 240 -2.65 18.41 -10.07
C LEU A 240 -1.17 18.07 -10.34
N TYR A 241 -0.84 16.77 -10.45
CA TYR A 241 0.51 16.29 -10.73
C TYR A 241 0.53 15.17 -11.78
N LEU A 242 0.60 15.54 -13.06
CA LEU A 242 0.76 14.57 -14.13
C LEU A 242 2.20 14.03 -14.16
N PRO A 243 2.39 12.71 -14.29
CA PRO A 243 3.72 12.17 -14.53
C PRO A 243 4.28 12.69 -15.85
N ALA A 244 5.61 12.85 -15.92
CA ALA A 244 6.32 13.16 -17.17
C ALA A 244 6.37 11.94 -18.09
N SER A 245 6.52 10.73 -17.52
CA SER A 245 6.40 9.48 -18.25
C SER A 245 5.98 8.31 -17.37
N VAL A 246 5.41 7.29 -18.01
CA VAL A 246 5.06 6.02 -17.38
C VAL A 246 5.60 4.89 -18.27
N THR A 247 6.40 4.01 -17.67
CA THR A 247 6.89 2.79 -18.30
C THR A 247 6.26 1.59 -17.60
N ASN A 248 5.61 0.72 -18.36
CA ASN A 248 5.11 -0.56 -17.86
C ASN A 248 5.82 -1.68 -18.64
N VAL A 249 6.39 -2.64 -17.93
CA VAL A 249 7.00 -3.84 -18.50
C VAL A 249 6.32 -5.04 -17.86
N THR A 250 5.77 -5.93 -18.68
CA THR A 250 5.27 -7.23 -18.24
C THR A 250 6.17 -8.29 -18.84
N TYR A 251 6.77 -9.12 -18.00
CA TYR A 251 7.72 -10.12 -18.45
C TYR A 251 6.96 -11.36 -18.94
N THR A 252 7.21 -11.76 -20.19
CA THR A 252 6.52 -12.90 -20.78
C THR A 252 6.96 -14.20 -20.13
N GLY A 253 6.01 -15.07 -19.80
CA GLY A 253 6.26 -16.41 -19.25
C GLY A 253 6.34 -16.45 -17.73
N THR A 254 6.38 -15.32 -17.03
CA THR A 254 6.35 -15.24 -15.57
C THR A 254 5.29 -14.25 -15.09
N LEU A 255 4.90 -14.37 -13.82
CA LEU A 255 4.05 -13.42 -13.12
C LEU A 255 4.91 -12.33 -12.48
N HIS A 256 5.57 -11.57 -13.35
CA HIS A 256 6.44 -10.45 -13.00
C HIS A 256 6.06 -9.21 -13.83
N ASP A 257 5.86 -8.09 -13.14
CA ASP A 257 5.67 -6.79 -13.78
C ASP A 257 6.47 -5.68 -13.10
N LEU A 258 6.90 -4.71 -13.91
CA LEU A 258 7.54 -3.47 -13.50
C LEU A 258 6.68 -2.30 -13.96
N LYS A 259 6.40 -1.38 -13.04
CA LYS A 259 5.81 -0.08 -13.34
C LYS A 259 6.70 1.04 -12.82
N LYS A 260 7.24 1.86 -13.72
CA LYS A 260 8.02 3.06 -13.41
C LYS A 260 7.26 4.32 -13.81
N ILE A 261 7.25 5.30 -12.92
CA ILE A 261 6.66 6.62 -13.11
C ILE A 261 7.79 7.64 -12.93
N THR A 262 8.03 8.47 -13.93
CA THR A 262 8.92 9.63 -13.82
C THR A 262 8.07 10.88 -13.68
N PHE A 263 8.35 11.69 -12.66
CA PHE A 263 7.64 12.92 -12.36
C PHE A 263 8.27 14.11 -13.10
N ARG A 264 7.55 15.24 -13.18
CA ARG A 264 8.01 16.44 -13.91
C ARG A 264 9.25 17.10 -13.31
N ASP A 265 9.49 16.90 -12.01
CA ASP A 265 10.70 17.35 -11.32
C ASP A 265 11.93 16.45 -11.61
N GLY A 266 11.76 15.43 -12.46
CA GLY A 266 12.79 14.47 -12.83
C GLY A 266 12.97 13.33 -11.82
N THR A 267 12.31 13.38 -10.65
CA THR A 267 12.34 12.25 -9.72
C THR A 267 11.50 11.10 -10.26
N TRP A 268 11.70 9.88 -9.76
CA TRP A 268 10.97 8.71 -10.23
C TRP A 268 10.65 7.72 -9.12
N LEU A 269 9.60 6.92 -9.34
CA LEU A 269 9.15 5.82 -8.51
C LEU A 269 8.91 4.59 -9.39
N ALA A 270 9.50 3.46 -9.03
CA ALA A 270 9.26 2.18 -9.67
C ALA A 270 8.75 1.15 -8.66
N ARG A 271 7.87 0.27 -9.14
CA ARG A 271 7.33 -0.87 -8.41
C ARG A 271 7.49 -2.11 -9.26
N GLU A 272 8.27 -3.04 -8.76
CA GLU A 272 8.41 -4.39 -9.31
C GLU A 272 7.57 -5.33 -8.46
N ARG A 273 6.82 -6.21 -9.12
CA ARG A 273 5.89 -7.12 -8.46
C ARG A 273 6.13 -8.52 -8.97
N PHE A 274 6.23 -9.45 -8.04
CA PHE A 274 6.47 -10.86 -8.32
C PHE A 274 5.40 -11.69 -7.61
N ILE A 275 5.02 -12.80 -8.24
CA ILE A 275 4.37 -13.90 -7.54
C ILE A 275 5.40 -15.02 -7.40
N ILE A 276 5.69 -15.42 -6.16
CA ILE A 276 6.70 -16.42 -5.81
C ILE A 276 6.07 -17.52 -4.95
N ASP A 277 6.73 -18.69 -4.88
CA ASP A 277 6.45 -19.70 -3.85
C ASP A 277 7.31 -19.47 -2.59
N ASP A 278 7.23 -20.39 -1.63
CA ASP A 278 8.00 -20.36 -0.38
C ASP A 278 9.52 -20.47 -0.61
N GLN A 279 9.94 -20.99 -1.75
CA GLN A 279 11.34 -21.10 -2.17
C GLN A 279 11.80 -19.90 -3.02
N GLY A 280 11.00 -18.83 -3.12
CA GLY A 280 11.34 -17.62 -3.86
C GLY A 280 11.27 -17.81 -5.39
N LYS A 281 10.74 -18.94 -5.86
CA LYS A 281 10.68 -19.24 -7.29
C LYS A 281 9.52 -18.49 -7.93
N LEU A 282 9.83 -17.76 -9.00
CA LEU A 282 8.85 -17.05 -9.80
C LEU A 282 7.81 -18.01 -10.39
N GLN A 283 6.55 -17.64 -10.20
CA GLN A 283 5.43 -18.37 -10.75
C GLN A 283 5.19 -17.98 -12.21
N THR A 284 4.74 -18.95 -13.00
CA THR A 284 4.22 -18.74 -14.35
C THR A 284 2.68 -18.78 -14.29
N PRO A 285 1.97 -18.32 -15.33
CA PRO A 285 0.52 -18.50 -15.38
C PRO A 285 0.08 -19.96 -15.22
N SER A 286 0.82 -20.91 -15.80
CA SER A 286 0.52 -22.34 -15.68
C SER A 286 0.82 -22.89 -14.28
N SER A 287 1.97 -22.54 -13.69
CA SER A 287 2.31 -23.00 -12.33
C SER A 287 1.39 -22.39 -11.28
N LEU A 288 0.91 -21.16 -11.49
CA LEU A 288 -0.06 -20.53 -10.61
C LEU A 288 -1.35 -21.34 -10.55
N VAL A 289 -1.92 -21.72 -11.71
CA VAL A 289 -3.15 -22.53 -11.76
C VAL A 289 -2.93 -23.85 -11.03
N SER A 290 -1.84 -24.56 -11.33
CA SER A 290 -1.52 -25.83 -10.66
C SER A 290 -1.32 -25.68 -9.15
N ASN A 291 -0.66 -24.63 -8.69
CA ASN A 291 -0.41 -24.39 -7.25
C ASN A 291 -1.69 -24.02 -6.52
N VAL A 292 -2.57 -23.21 -7.13
CA VAL A 292 -3.88 -22.89 -6.59
C VAL A 292 -4.75 -24.15 -6.47
N GLU A 293 -4.72 -25.04 -7.46
CA GLU A 293 -5.45 -26.31 -7.41
C GLU A 293 -4.92 -27.27 -6.34
N GLN A 294 -3.61 -27.33 -6.14
CA GLN A 294 -2.96 -28.29 -5.23
C GLN A 294 -2.92 -27.82 -3.78
N THR A 295 -2.64 -26.54 -3.55
CA THR A 295 -2.28 -25.99 -2.24
C THR A 295 -3.11 -24.76 -1.87
N GLY A 296 -4.04 -24.36 -2.74
CA GLY A 296 -4.70 -23.06 -2.63
C GLY A 296 -3.69 -21.92 -2.75
N LEU A 297 -3.97 -20.82 -2.05
CA LEU A 297 -3.08 -19.66 -2.02
C LEU A 297 -2.01 -19.73 -0.92
N SER A 298 -2.03 -20.78 -0.09
CA SER A 298 -1.24 -20.87 1.15
C SER A 298 0.28 -20.85 0.94
N ASN A 299 0.75 -21.33 -0.22
CA ASN A 299 2.17 -21.37 -0.59
C ASN A 299 2.54 -20.34 -1.66
N LEU A 300 1.66 -19.38 -1.92
CA LEU A 300 1.92 -18.30 -2.87
C LEU A 300 2.14 -17.02 -2.10
N TYR A 301 3.13 -16.25 -2.53
CA TYR A 301 3.47 -14.96 -1.96
C TYR A 301 3.56 -13.93 -3.08
N ARG A 302 3.23 -12.70 -2.72
CA ARG A 302 3.44 -11.54 -3.57
C ARG A 302 4.59 -10.74 -2.99
N GLU A 303 5.66 -10.63 -3.74
CA GLU A 303 6.75 -9.71 -3.41
C GLU A 303 6.55 -8.39 -4.16
N THR A 304 6.85 -7.28 -3.51
CA THR A 304 6.85 -5.96 -4.12
C THR A 304 8.10 -5.21 -3.71
N ILE A 305 8.93 -4.91 -4.71
CA ILE A 305 10.12 -4.09 -4.56
C ILE A 305 9.77 -2.69 -5.05
N VAL A 306 9.91 -1.71 -4.16
CA VAL A 306 9.70 -0.30 -4.46
C VAL A 306 11.05 0.39 -4.49
N THR A 307 11.35 1.02 -5.60
CA THR A 307 12.56 1.82 -5.79
C THR A 307 12.16 3.24 -6.15
N ALA A 308 12.87 4.23 -5.63
CA ALA A 308 12.63 5.63 -5.98
C ALA A 308 13.95 6.39 -5.98
N SER A 309 14.07 7.42 -6.82
CA SER A 309 15.27 8.28 -6.83
C SER A 309 15.51 9.04 -5.52
N GLU A 310 14.49 9.09 -4.67
CA GLU A 310 14.52 9.79 -3.38
C GLU A 310 14.72 8.85 -2.20
N PHE A 311 14.74 7.54 -2.44
CA PHE A 311 15.04 6.54 -1.42
C PHE A 311 16.55 6.38 -1.24
N LYS A 312 16.96 6.11 0.00
CA LYS A 312 18.30 5.66 0.36
C LYS A 312 18.47 4.17 0.03
N SER A 313 17.41 3.39 0.19
CA SER A 313 17.37 1.97 -0.18
C SER A 313 16.00 1.53 -0.69
N ASN A 314 15.96 0.37 -1.31
CA ASN A 314 14.72 -0.19 -1.83
C ASN A 314 13.81 -0.64 -0.67
N ILE A 315 12.51 -0.46 -0.83
CA ILE A 315 11.52 -1.06 0.08
C ILE A 315 11.09 -2.39 -0.52
N ASP A 316 11.53 -3.48 0.07
CA ASP A 316 11.24 -4.83 -0.40
C ASP A 316 10.33 -5.56 0.61
N ILE A 317 9.10 -5.85 0.21
CA ILE A 317 8.05 -6.40 1.07
C ILE A 317 7.42 -7.63 0.42
N VAL A 318 7.34 -8.72 1.21
CA VAL A 318 6.66 -9.95 0.82
C VAL A 318 5.34 -10.07 1.58
N TRP A 319 4.26 -10.40 0.87
CA TRP A 319 2.90 -10.51 1.38
C TRP A 319 2.37 -11.92 1.08
N GLN A 320 1.60 -12.53 1.99
CA GLN A 320 0.85 -13.76 1.69
C GLN A 320 -0.63 -13.39 1.42
N PRO A 321 -1.14 -13.56 0.18
CA PRO A 321 -2.50 -13.19 -0.18
C PRO A 321 -3.57 -14.13 0.37
N ALA A 322 -3.25 -15.39 0.71
CA ALA A 322 -4.20 -16.40 1.19
C ALA A 322 -5.08 -15.92 2.35
N PHE A 323 -4.49 -15.13 3.24
CA PHE A 323 -5.14 -14.54 4.40
C PHE A 323 -6.23 -13.52 4.06
N VAL A 324 -6.10 -12.82 2.92
CA VAL A 324 -7.09 -11.81 2.50
C VAL A 324 -8.29 -12.48 1.83
N TRP A 325 -8.11 -13.67 1.24
CA TRP A 325 -9.11 -14.30 0.36
C TRP A 325 -9.86 -15.46 1.04
N GLY A 326 -9.68 -15.65 2.35
CA GLY A 326 -10.47 -16.60 3.16
C GLY A 326 -10.23 -18.07 2.82
N THR A 327 -9.09 -18.42 2.21
CA THR A 327 -8.78 -19.82 1.86
C THR A 327 -8.12 -20.59 3.01
N GLU A 328 -7.61 -19.89 4.02
CA GLU A 328 -7.20 -20.52 5.28
C GLU A 328 -8.35 -20.37 6.26
N THR A 329 -9.21 -21.37 6.35
CA THR A 329 -10.01 -21.57 7.57
C THR A 329 -9.00 -21.65 8.70
N PRO A 330 -9.05 -20.80 9.74
CA PRO A 330 -8.18 -20.96 10.89
C PRO A 330 -8.34 -22.40 11.36
N ALA A 331 -7.24 -23.16 11.41
CA ALA A 331 -7.30 -24.49 11.99
C ALA A 331 -7.88 -24.32 13.39
N ALA A 332 -9.07 -24.86 13.62
CA ALA A 332 -9.70 -24.94 14.92
C ALA A 332 -8.89 -25.94 15.77
N ASN A 333 -7.68 -25.55 16.15
CA ASN A 333 -6.86 -26.25 17.13
C ASN A 333 -7.16 -25.63 18.50
N GLY A 334 -8.40 -25.78 18.95
CA GLY A 334 -8.67 -25.88 20.37
C GLY A 334 -8.37 -27.31 20.81
N PRO A 335 -7.79 -27.55 22.00
CA PRO A 335 -7.71 -28.90 22.53
C PRO A 335 -9.14 -29.44 22.66
N VAL A 336 -9.36 -30.60 22.07
CA VAL A 336 -10.52 -31.43 22.40
C VAL A 336 -10.19 -32.06 23.74
N ASP A 337 -10.77 -31.53 24.81
CA ASP A 337 -10.88 -32.24 26.08
C ASP A 337 -11.94 -33.35 25.99
#